data_AF-A0A2W4P172-F1
#
_entry.id   AF-A0A2W4P172-F1
#
_cell.length_a   1.000
_cell.length_b   1.000
_cell.length_c   1.000
_cell.angle_alpha   90.00
_cell.angle_beta   90.00
_cell.angle_gamma   90.00
#
_symmetry.space_group_name_H-M   'P 1'
#
loop_
_entity.id
_entity.type
_entity.pdbx_description
1 polymer ?
#
loop_
_entity_poly.entity_id
_entity_poly.type
_entity_poly.pdbx_seq_one_letter_code
_entity_poly.pdbx_strand_id
1 'polypeptide(L)'
;MSDYPNPPNEPDWLTEFEDMANDQLGEGSACEQVHPIIESWYTRLLQGEPPASRDSVIQAMSCLATEILYDSPEEILSAVMEHVSEEELAAFIEYVLLVGRAFEISLRNGELDDL
;
A
#
# COMPACT_ATOMS: atom_id res chain seq x y z
N MET A 1 -11.22 24.65 5.16
CA MET A 1 -12.33 24.51 4.18
C MET A 1 -11.72 24.71 2.81
N SER A 2 -11.20 23.63 2.24
CA SER A 2 -10.53 23.63 0.95
C SER A 2 -11.60 23.32 -0.11
N ASP A 3 -11.98 24.33 -0.91
CA ASP A 3 -12.96 24.23 -2.01
C ASP A 3 -12.35 23.51 -3.23
N TYR A 4 -11.93 22.26 -3.09
CA TYR A 4 -11.62 21.41 -4.24
C TYR A 4 -12.79 20.43 -4.46
N PRO A 5 -13.35 20.34 -5.68
CA PRO A 5 -14.39 19.36 -5.95
C PRO A 5 -13.81 17.95 -5.83
N ASN A 6 -14.42 17.11 -4.99
CA ASN A 6 -14.12 15.68 -4.91
C ASN A 6 -14.06 15.09 -6.34
N PRO A 7 -13.03 14.30 -6.65
CA PRO A 7 -12.99 13.61 -7.93
C PRO A 7 -14.26 12.77 -8.09
N PRO A 8 -14.90 12.80 -9.27
CA PRO A 8 -16.14 12.08 -9.48
C PRO A 8 -15.84 10.58 -9.31
N ASN A 9 -16.44 9.97 -8.28
CA ASN A 9 -16.38 8.56 -7.85
C ASN A 9 -15.57 8.23 -6.59
N GLU A 10 -15.20 9.20 -5.75
CA GLU A 10 -14.64 8.85 -4.44
C GLU A 10 -15.74 8.33 -3.49
N PRO A 11 -15.63 7.12 -2.93
CA PRO A 11 -16.58 6.57 -1.98
C PRO A 11 -16.67 7.39 -0.68
N ASP A 12 -17.87 7.61 -0.16
CA ASP A 12 -18.09 8.41 1.07
C ASP A 12 -17.27 7.93 2.29
N TRP A 13 -16.98 6.62 2.38
CA TRP A 13 -16.19 6.06 3.48
C TRP A 13 -14.71 6.49 3.46
N LEU A 14 -14.17 6.86 2.30
CA LEU A 14 -12.79 7.38 2.18
C LEU A 14 -12.69 8.77 2.82
N THR A 15 -13.70 9.62 2.57
CA THR A 15 -13.81 10.93 3.23
C THR A 15 -13.99 10.79 4.74
N GLU A 16 -14.83 9.86 5.20
CA GLU A 16 -15.01 9.61 6.64
C GLU A 16 -13.73 9.11 7.33
N PHE A 17 -12.96 8.27 6.64
CA PHE A 17 -11.67 7.79 7.14
C PHE A 17 -10.63 8.92 7.21
N GLU A 18 -10.58 9.76 6.18
CA GLU A 18 -9.71 10.93 6.13
C GLU A 18 -10.04 11.96 7.21
N ASP A 19 -11.32 12.29 7.40
CA ASP A 19 -11.78 13.20 8.45
C ASP A 19 -11.43 12.67 9.84
N MET A 20 -11.66 11.37 10.09
CA MET A 20 -11.28 10.73 11.35
C MET A 20 -9.77 10.73 11.58
N ALA A 21 -8.97 10.49 10.53
CA ALA A 21 -7.51 10.54 10.62
C ALA A 21 -7.02 11.96 10.91
N ASN A 22 -7.55 12.96 10.19
CA ASN A 22 -7.20 14.36 10.35
C ASN A 22 -7.60 14.92 11.72
N ASP A 23 -8.71 14.47 12.30
CA ASP A 23 -9.15 14.86 13.65
C ASP A 23 -8.27 14.26 14.76
N GLN A 24 -7.66 13.10 14.52
CA GLN A 24 -6.84 12.40 15.52
C GLN A 24 -5.34 12.67 15.38
N LEU A 25 -4.89 13.08 14.19
CA LEU A 25 -3.50 13.35 13.88
C LEU A 25 -3.22 14.86 14.01
N GLY A 26 -2.11 15.22 14.65
CA GLY A 26 -1.75 16.63 14.92
C GLY A 26 -1.40 17.42 13.64
N GLU A 27 -1.06 18.72 13.81
CA GLU A 27 -0.57 19.54 12.70
C GLU A 27 0.65 18.89 12.02
N GLY A 28 0.61 18.73 10.70
CA GLY A 28 1.66 18.09 9.89
C GLY A 28 1.32 16.66 9.45
N SER A 29 0.38 16.00 10.11
CA SER A 29 0.05 14.59 9.90
C SER A 29 -1.29 14.37 9.20
N ALA A 30 -1.92 15.44 8.71
CA ALA A 30 -3.17 15.34 7.95
C ALA A 30 -2.94 14.60 6.62
N CYS A 31 -3.93 13.86 6.15
CA CYS A 31 -3.91 13.15 4.87
C CYS A 31 -3.52 14.07 3.70
N GLU A 32 -4.06 15.30 3.63
CA GLU A 32 -3.69 16.30 2.63
C GLU A 32 -2.18 16.65 2.61
N GLN A 33 -1.49 16.52 3.75
CA GLN A 33 -0.07 16.83 3.91
C GLN A 33 0.82 15.61 3.64
N VAL A 34 0.39 14.44 4.11
CA VAL A 34 1.15 13.17 3.99
C VAL A 34 1.01 12.53 2.60
N HIS A 35 -0.18 12.61 2.00
CA HIS A 35 -0.48 11.92 0.74
C HIS A 35 0.48 12.31 -0.41
N PRO A 36 0.77 13.59 -0.68
CA PRO A 36 1.70 13.96 -1.76
C PRO A 36 3.12 13.44 -1.54
N ILE A 37 3.55 13.29 -0.28
CA ILE A 37 4.88 12.77 0.09
C ILE A 37 4.94 11.27 -0.21
N ILE A 38 3.92 10.53 0.21
CA ILE A 38 3.80 9.08 -0.05
C ILE A 38 3.62 8.80 -1.55
N GLU A 39 2.80 9.56 -2.25
CA GLU A 39 2.62 9.45 -3.71
C GLU A 39 3.93 9.66 -4.46
N SER A 40 4.68 10.71 -4.10
CA SER A 40 5.99 11.01 -4.69
C SER A 40 7.01 9.90 -4.41
N TRP A 41 7.02 9.37 -3.19
CA TRP A 41 7.87 8.23 -2.82
C TRP A 41 7.50 6.99 -3.65
N TYR A 42 6.22 6.63 -3.71
CA TYR A 42 5.75 5.45 -4.42
C TYR A 42 6.05 5.55 -5.92
N THR A 43 5.78 6.71 -6.54
CA THR A 43 6.10 6.94 -7.95
C THR A 43 7.59 6.77 -8.24
N ARG A 44 8.47 7.25 -7.35
CA ARG A 44 9.93 7.06 -7.48
C ARG A 44 10.32 5.59 -7.31
N LEU A 45 9.71 4.88 -6.36
CA LEU A 45 9.92 3.44 -6.18
C LEU A 45 9.61 2.67 -7.47
N LEU A 46 8.50 2.97 -8.13
CA LEU A 46 8.08 2.29 -9.37
C LEU A 46 8.99 2.55 -10.58
N GLN A 47 9.76 3.63 -10.55
CA GLN A 47 10.73 3.94 -11.60
C GLN A 47 12.08 3.24 -11.38
N GLY A 48 12.29 2.67 -10.19
CA GLY A 48 13.52 2.00 -9.80
C GLY A 48 13.46 0.49 -9.94
N GLU A 49 14.62 -0.15 -9.70
CA GLU A 49 14.68 -1.59 -9.52
C GLU A 49 14.12 -1.98 -8.15
N PRO A 50 13.47 -3.15 -8.02
CA PRO A 50 12.99 -3.64 -6.74
C PRO A 50 14.13 -3.74 -5.71
N PRO A 51 13.83 -3.58 -4.40
CA PRO A 51 14.85 -3.59 -3.36
C PRO A 51 15.61 -4.91 -3.35
N ALA A 52 16.94 -4.81 -3.46
CA ALA A 52 17.83 -5.97 -3.45
C ALA A 52 17.57 -6.84 -2.20
N SER A 53 17.26 -8.11 -2.43
CA SER A 53 16.92 -9.06 -1.38
C SER A 53 17.71 -10.34 -1.58
N ARG A 54 18.08 -10.99 -0.47
CA ARG A 54 18.69 -12.33 -0.53
C ARG A 54 17.66 -13.32 -1.07
N ASP A 55 18.10 -14.31 -1.86
CA ASP A 55 17.22 -15.34 -2.45
C ASP A 55 16.31 -16.01 -1.42
N SER A 56 16.84 -16.32 -0.23
CA SER A 56 16.07 -16.90 0.88
C SER A 56 14.88 -16.04 1.32
N VAL A 57 15.01 -14.71 1.18
CA VAL A 57 13.97 -13.77 1.57
C VAL A 57 12.94 -13.60 0.47
N ILE A 58 13.37 -13.64 -0.80
CA ILE A 58 12.46 -13.71 -1.96
C ILE A 58 11.59 -14.96 -1.85
N GLN A 59 12.21 -16.12 -1.60
CA GLN A 59 11.49 -17.38 -1.40
C GLN A 59 10.50 -17.31 -0.22
N ALA A 60 10.91 -16.69 0.89
CA ALA A 60 10.03 -16.53 2.05
C ALA A 60 8.82 -15.63 1.74
N MET A 61 9.00 -14.57 0.94
CA MET A 61 7.88 -13.71 0.50
C MET A 61 6.92 -14.48 -0.41
N SER A 62 7.42 -15.29 -1.34
CA SER A 62 6.57 -16.14 -2.17
C SER A 62 5.76 -17.14 -1.34
N CYS A 63 6.40 -17.81 -0.37
CA CYS A 63 5.68 -18.70 0.53
C CYS A 63 4.62 -17.96 1.35
N LEU A 64 4.95 -16.77 1.87
CA LEU A 64 4.01 -15.95 2.62
C LEU A 64 2.82 -15.51 1.76
N ALA A 65 3.04 -15.13 0.49
CA ALA A 65 1.96 -14.77 -0.42
C ALA A 65 0.96 -15.91 -0.61
N THR A 66 1.46 -17.14 -0.73
CA THR A 66 0.63 -18.35 -0.78
C THR A 66 -0.17 -18.57 0.50
N GLU A 67 0.45 -18.41 1.68
CA GLU A 67 -0.27 -18.55 2.96
C GLU A 67 -1.36 -17.48 3.13
N ILE A 68 -1.07 -16.21 2.78
CA ILE A 68 -2.05 -15.12 2.80
C ILE A 68 -3.24 -15.44 1.89
N LEU A 69 -2.94 -15.94 0.68
CA LEU A 69 -3.97 -16.31 -0.29
C LEU A 69 -4.90 -17.40 0.25
N TYR A 70 -4.34 -18.45 0.86
CA TYR A 70 -5.13 -19.57 1.39
C TYR A 70 -5.82 -19.29 2.72
N ASP A 71 -5.33 -18.34 3.51
CA ASP A 71 -5.99 -17.87 4.74
C ASP A 71 -7.01 -16.74 4.48
N SER A 72 -7.08 -16.24 3.24
CA SER A 72 -8.02 -15.18 2.88
C SER A 72 -9.48 -15.64 3.05
N PRO A 73 -10.36 -14.77 3.58
CA PRO A 73 -11.79 -15.09 3.68
C PRO A 73 -12.37 -15.47 2.32
N GLU A 74 -13.09 -16.59 2.26
CA GLU A 74 -13.62 -17.18 1.01
C GLU A 74 -14.47 -16.18 0.21
N GLU A 75 -15.23 -15.32 0.89
CA GLU A 75 -16.06 -14.27 0.30
C GLU A 75 -15.22 -13.23 -0.46
N ILE A 76 -14.08 -12.82 0.10
CA ILE A 76 -13.16 -11.86 -0.52
C ILE A 76 -12.40 -12.55 -1.65
N LEU A 77 -11.87 -13.75 -1.38
CA LEU A 77 -11.10 -14.51 -2.36
C LEU A 77 -11.93 -14.80 -3.62
N SER A 78 -13.17 -15.26 -3.44
CA SER A 78 -14.07 -15.55 -4.56
C SER A 78 -14.36 -14.31 -5.41
N ALA A 79 -14.66 -13.17 -4.78
CA ALA A 79 -14.93 -11.93 -5.49
C ALA A 79 -13.73 -11.43 -6.31
N VAL A 80 -12.51 -11.60 -5.80
CA VAL A 80 -11.28 -11.22 -6.52
C VAL A 80 -10.97 -12.22 -7.64
N MET A 81 -11.14 -13.53 -7.39
CA MET A 81 -10.88 -14.58 -8.38
C MET A 81 -11.87 -14.59 -9.56
N GLU A 82 -12.98 -13.85 -9.50
CA GLU A 82 -13.84 -13.58 -10.67
C GLU A 82 -13.13 -12.75 -11.75
N HIS A 83 -12.10 -12.01 -11.37
CA HIS A 83 -11.40 -11.05 -12.24
C HIS A 83 -9.97 -11.43 -12.57
N VAL A 84 -9.30 -12.19 -11.69
CA VAL A 84 -7.90 -12.60 -11.83
C VAL A 84 -7.71 -14.06 -11.48
N SER A 85 -6.69 -14.69 -12.05
CA SER A 85 -6.30 -16.05 -11.65
C SER A 85 -5.64 -16.08 -10.27
N GLU A 86 -5.62 -17.26 -9.65
CA GLU A 86 -4.92 -17.50 -8.37
C GLU A 86 -3.43 -17.13 -8.48
N GLU A 87 -2.78 -17.47 -9.60
CA GLU A 87 -1.38 -17.15 -9.87
C GLU A 87 -1.14 -15.63 -9.97
N GLU A 88 -2.02 -14.90 -10.67
CA GLU A 88 -1.94 -13.44 -10.77
C GLU A 88 -2.17 -12.77 -9.41
N LEU A 89 -3.09 -13.29 -8.60
CA LEU A 89 -3.36 -12.78 -7.25
C LEU A 89 -2.17 -13.05 -6.32
N ALA A 90 -1.58 -14.24 -6.36
CA ALA A 90 -0.36 -14.55 -5.61
C ALA A 90 0.80 -13.60 -6.00
N ALA A 91 1.02 -13.38 -7.30
CA ALA A 91 2.02 -12.44 -7.80
C ALA A 91 1.75 -10.99 -7.36
N PHE A 92 0.48 -10.57 -7.31
CA PHE A 92 0.10 -9.27 -6.78
C PHE A 92 0.40 -9.14 -5.28
N ILE A 93 0.11 -10.17 -4.48
CA ILE A 93 0.45 -10.19 -3.05
C ILE A 93 1.97 -10.09 -2.87
N GLU A 94 2.77 -10.85 -3.64
CA GLU A 94 4.24 -10.74 -3.62
C GLU A 94 4.70 -9.31 -3.94
N TYR A 95 4.09 -8.68 -4.94
CA TYR A 95 4.38 -7.30 -5.30
C TYR A 95 4.07 -6.32 -4.14
N VAL A 96 2.92 -6.47 -3.49
CA VAL A 96 2.56 -5.66 -2.30
C VAL A 96 3.58 -5.86 -1.17
N LEU A 97 4.04 -7.10 -0.94
CA LEU A 97 5.07 -7.39 0.07
C LEU A 97 6.41 -6.71 -0.28
N LEU A 98 6.79 -6.66 -1.56
CA LEU A 98 7.98 -5.95 -2.03
C LEU A 98 7.88 -4.44 -1.81
N VAL A 99 6.72 -3.84 -2.11
CA VAL A 99 6.45 -2.42 -1.81
C VAL A 99 6.54 -2.17 -0.31
N GLY A 100 5.92 -3.00 0.52
CA GLY A 100 5.99 -2.89 1.98
C GLY A 100 7.41 -3.00 2.52
N ARG A 101 8.23 -3.89 1.95
CA ARG A 101 9.66 -3.99 2.28
C ARG A 101 10.42 -2.73 1.90
N ALA A 102 10.20 -2.20 0.70
CA ALA A 102 10.82 -0.95 0.27
C ALA A 102 10.45 0.19 1.21
N PHE A 103 9.19 0.25 1.64
CA PHE A 103 8.70 1.24 2.58
C PHE A 103 9.41 1.12 3.94
N GLU A 104 9.54 -0.09 4.47
CA GLU A 104 10.27 -0.34 5.73
C GLU A 104 11.74 0.10 5.65
N ILE A 105 12.40 -0.16 4.51
CA ILE A 105 13.77 0.28 4.28
C ILE A 105 13.85 1.82 4.25
N SER A 106 12.95 2.49 3.52
CA SER A 106 12.90 3.95 3.46
C SER A 106 12.68 4.57 4.84
N LEU A 107 11.79 4.01 5.66
CA LEU A 107 11.60 4.44 7.06
C LEU A 107 12.87 4.27 7.90
N ARG A 108 13.55 3.12 7.79
CA ARG A 108 14.80 2.88 8.53
C ARG A 108 15.96 3.77 8.11
N ASN A 109 15.97 4.19 6.86
CA ASN A 109 16.98 5.10 6.31
C ASN A 109 16.69 6.58 6.59
N GLY A 110 15.53 6.89 7.18
CA GLY A 110 15.09 8.25 7.43
C GLY A 110 14.66 9.02 6.19
N GLU A 111 14.35 8.33 5.09
CA GLU A 111 13.90 8.96 3.83
C GLU A 111 12.52 9.62 3.96
N LEU A 112 11.82 9.31 5.05
CA LEU A 112 10.48 9.79 5.40
C LEU A 112 10.45 10.42 6.81
N ASP A 113 11.60 10.77 7.39
CA ASP A 113 11.69 11.36 8.75
C ASP A 113 11.12 12.80 8.83
N ASP A 114 10.91 13.43 7.67
CA ASP A 114 10.28 14.76 7.56
C ASP A 114 8.73 14.69 7.61
N LEU A 115 8.15 13.49 7.81
CA LEU A 115 6.72 13.26 8.07
C LEU A 115 6.33 13.49 9.54
#